data_AF-A0A946ZNI1-F1
#
_entry.id   AF-A0A946ZNI1-F1
#
_cell.length_a   1.000
_cell.length_b   1.000
_cell.length_c   1.000
_cell.angle_alpha   90.00
_cell.angle_beta   90.00
_cell.angle_gamma   90.00
#
_symmetry.space_group_name_H-M   'P 1'
#
loop_
_entity.id
_entity.type
_entity.pdbx_description
1 polymer ?
#
loop_
_entity_poly.entity_id
_entity_poly.type
_entity_poly.pdbx_seq_one_letter_code
_entity_poly.pdbx_strand_id
1 'polypeptide(L)'
;MFNSENNYALIIGVGGDKIEYTVNDARMLQESLVDDKLIGYPKSNVIHRTEAEASRKGILEAFDELKEKTDEDSTILLYYSGHGGKYSDQHKFFLQPADMTADNIEETMITAEELREKINALPSNKLVLFLDCCHAEGMVQSGIKGLYGMAQKLNDEQGIWIMASCQDNEKSYGYGDHSFFTRALLDVLAGQHVRPFTDPEISMMDVVEYIFNEVPKMASNCEDEEGNAIVQTPYFKTQMSENLILSHFPQNAQEHEAIVAELEPNLEALDEDSFIKLIKSMEAVGRVEDAIEALNSNKRTKSDPDLMETLGDLYRNYYIKHRLQKEGQEALEIYKKAYELAVKTEDEEQIFTNAVKVAFMMAKLDLSKREMREYAATAISAADQYPYDSVPKFVTMAEASIFLGDLNASKKHYTTVDEKAGIRYKMKCFERAVLIYDTLYDTKNEKDPYILFLKDTLLS
;
A
#
# COMPACT_ATOMS: atom_id res chain seq x y z
N MET A 1 -12.57 3.60 9.67
CA MET A 1 -13.08 2.29 10.11
C MET A 1 -13.28 1.53 8.83
N PHE A 2 -12.54 0.44 8.64
CA PHE A 2 -12.74 -0.45 7.50
C PHE A 2 -14.21 -0.92 7.47
N ASN A 3 -14.91 -0.67 6.37
CA ASN A 3 -16.31 -1.07 6.21
C ASN A 3 -16.39 -2.16 5.14
N SER A 4 -16.33 -3.42 5.56
CA SER A 4 -16.39 -4.57 4.63
C SER A 4 -17.75 -4.74 3.97
N GLU A 5 -18.82 -4.13 4.50
CA GLU A 5 -20.18 -4.29 3.98
C GLU A 5 -20.34 -3.75 2.55
N ASN A 6 -19.53 -2.75 2.16
CA ASN A 6 -19.52 -2.20 0.80
C ASN A 6 -18.36 -2.70 -0.06
N ASN A 7 -17.73 -3.80 0.37
CA ASN A 7 -16.70 -4.46 -0.42
C ASN A 7 -17.30 -5.63 -1.19
N TYR A 8 -16.95 -5.70 -2.48
CA TYR A 8 -17.42 -6.71 -3.42
C TYR A 8 -16.23 -7.34 -4.12
N ALA A 9 -16.38 -8.59 -4.54
CA ALA A 9 -15.34 -9.27 -5.30
C ALA A 9 -15.91 -10.11 -6.43
N LEU A 10 -15.17 -10.17 -7.54
CA LEU A 10 -15.34 -11.17 -8.59
C LEU A 10 -14.03 -11.95 -8.71
N ILE A 11 -14.10 -13.24 -8.42
CA ILE A 11 -12.96 -14.14 -8.33
C ILE A 11 -13.15 -15.26 -9.36
N ILE A 12 -12.21 -15.35 -10.29
CA ILE A 12 -12.27 -16.29 -11.41
C ILE A 12 -11.04 -17.20 -11.37
N GLY A 13 -11.26 -18.52 -11.29
CA GLY A 13 -10.22 -19.54 -11.40
C GLY A 13 -10.57 -20.52 -12.50
N VAL A 14 -9.90 -20.43 -13.65
CA VAL A 14 -10.37 -21.10 -14.88
C VAL A 14 -10.27 -22.62 -14.81
N GLY A 15 -9.20 -23.15 -14.21
CA GLY A 15 -8.87 -24.58 -14.28
C GLY A 15 -8.48 -25.04 -15.68
N GLY A 16 -8.46 -26.36 -15.89
CA GLY A 16 -8.14 -27.00 -17.16
C GLY A 16 -6.87 -27.87 -17.11
N ASP A 17 -6.65 -28.63 -18.19
CA ASP A 17 -5.52 -29.56 -18.30
C ASP A 17 -4.20 -28.80 -18.12
N LYS A 18 -3.48 -29.08 -17.02
CA LYS A 18 -2.14 -28.60 -16.63
C LYS A 18 -2.03 -27.36 -15.72
N ILE A 19 -3.12 -26.77 -15.24
CA ILE A 19 -3.07 -25.66 -14.25
C ILE A 19 -4.15 -25.78 -13.16
N GLU A 20 -4.20 -26.94 -12.50
CA GLU A 20 -5.18 -27.26 -11.45
C GLU A 20 -5.13 -26.28 -10.26
N TYR A 21 -3.97 -25.68 -9.99
CA TYR A 21 -3.81 -24.72 -8.89
C TYR A 21 -4.65 -23.45 -9.07
N THR A 22 -5.07 -23.08 -10.29
CA THR A 22 -5.86 -21.85 -10.53
C THR A 22 -7.26 -21.88 -9.90
N VAL A 23 -7.88 -23.06 -9.83
CA VAL A 23 -9.14 -23.28 -9.11
C VAL A 23 -8.90 -23.17 -7.60
N ASN A 24 -7.79 -23.77 -7.12
CA ASN A 24 -7.43 -23.73 -5.72
C ASN A 24 -7.09 -22.29 -5.26
N ASP A 25 -6.38 -21.54 -6.08
CA ASP A 25 -6.05 -20.13 -5.90
C ASP A 25 -7.32 -19.29 -5.72
N ALA A 26 -8.26 -19.39 -6.67
CA ALA A 26 -9.54 -18.68 -6.60
C ALA A 26 -10.35 -19.06 -5.37
N ARG A 27 -10.44 -20.36 -5.05
CA ARG A 27 -11.14 -20.87 -3.86
C ARG A 27 -10.52 -20.33 -2.58
N MET A 28 -9.20 -20.38 -2.43
CA MET A 28 -8.52 -19.97 -1.20
C MET A 28 -8.58 -18.46 -0.99
N LEU A 29 -8.53 -17.67 -2.08
CA LEU A 29 -8.77 -16.23 -2.01
C LEU A 29 -10.22 -15.92 -1.63
N GLN A 30 -11.20 -16.63 -2.21
CA GLN A 30 -12.62 -16.49 -1.85
C GLN A 30 -12.85 -16.79 -0.37
N GLU A 31 -12.28 -17.88 0.13
CA GLU A 31 -12.38 -18.27 1.54
C GLU A 31 -11.74 -17.22 2.45
N SER A 32 -10.56 -16.68 2.09
CA SER A 32 -9.88 -15.63 2.85
C SER A 32 -10.68 -14.32 2.88
N LEU A 33 -11.27 -13.91 1.75
CA LEU A 33 -12.07 -12.69 1.66
C LEU A 33 -13.34 -12.73 2.51
N VAL A 34 -13.99 -13.89 2.63
CA VAL A 34 -15.22 -14.02 3.43
C VAL A 34 -14.97 -14.45 4.88
N ASP A 35 -13.73 -14.78 5.25
CA ASP A 35 -13.37 -15.11 6.61
C ASP A 35 -13.44 -13.84 7.46
N ASP A 36 -14.37 -13.83 8.42
CA ASP A 36 -14.58 -12.72 9.35
C ASP A 36 -13.39 -12.49 10.28
N LYS A 37 -12.45 -13.44 10.37
CA LYS A 37 -11.22 -13.32 11.13
C LYS A 37 -10.06 -12.71 10.33
N LEU A 38 -10.19 -12.60 9.01
CA LEU A 38 -9.15 -12.09 8.11
C LEU A 38 -9.59 -10.83 7.36
N ILE A 39 -10.74 -10.85 6.69
CA ILE A 39 -11.18 -9.76 5.81
C ILE A 39 -12.66 -9.45 6.00
N GLY A 40 -13.51 -10.48 6.03
CA GLY A 40 -14.93 -10.34 6.40
C GLY A 40 -15.82 -9.66 5.36
N TYR A 41 -15.58 -9.86 4.06
CA TYR A 41 -16.54 -9.48 3.02
C TYR A 41 -17.83 -10.27 3.21
N PRO A 42 -19.02 -9.64 3.04
CA PRO A 42 -20.27 -10.39 3.03
C PRO A 42 -20.23 -11.45 1.92
N LYS A 43 -20.56 -12.71 2.26
CA LYS A 43 -20.55 -13.82 1.29
C LYS A 43 -21.40 -13.53 0.05
N SER A 44 -22.48 -12.76 0.19
CA SER A 44 -23.36 -12.33 -0.91
C SER A 44 -22.69 -11.37 -1.90
N ASN A 45 -21.62 -10.69 -1.47
CA ASN A 45 -20.88 -9.70 -2.24
C ASN A 45 -19.70 -10.31 -3.02
N VAL A 46 -19.38 -11.59 -2.77
CA VAL A 46 -18.29 -12.30 -3.45
C VAL A 46 -18.86 -13.24 -4.50
N ILE A 47 -18.65 -12.90 -5.76
CA ILE A 47 -19.01 -13.72 -6.91
C ILE A 47 -17.79 -14.58 -7.27
N HIS A 48 -17.96 -15.90 -7.24
CA HIS A 48 -16.91 -16.87 -7.53
C HIS A 48 -17.30 -17.69 -8.76
N ARG A 49 -16.38 -17.85 -9.72
CA ARG A 49 -16.56 -18.66 -10.94
C ARG A 49 -15.34 -19.53 -11.15
N THR A 50 -15.55 -20.85 -11.18
CA THR A 50 -14.49 -21.82 -11.45
C THR A 50 -14.92 -22.87 -12.46
N GLU A 51 -13.94 -23.50 -13.11
CA GLU A 51 -14.17 -24.60 -14.07
C GLU A 51 -15.25 -24.23 -15.10
N ALA A 52 -16.30 -25.04 -15.26
CA ALA A 52 -17.38 -24.80 -16.22
C ALA A 52 -18.12 -23.47 -16.02
N GLU A 53 -18.13 -22.92 -14.79
CA GLU A 53 -18.72 -21.61 -14.51
C GLU A 53 -17.83 -20.45 -14.97
N ALA A 54 -16.51 -20.69 -15.11
CA ALA A 54 -15.55 -19.76 -15.70
C ALA A 54 -15.53 -19.80 -17.24
N SER A 55 -16.64 -20.17 -17.86
CA SER A 55 -16.87 -20.01 -19.31
C SER A 55 -16.92 -18.55 -19.74
N ARG A 56 -16.75 -18.25 -21.03
CA ARG A 56 -16.88 -16.88 -21.57
C ARG A 56 -18.18 -16.25 -21.10
N LYS A 57 -19.29 -16.97 -21.26
CA LYS A 57 -20.61 -16.51 -20.84
C LYS A 57 -20.66 -16.26 -19.33
N GLY A 58 -20.21 -17.21 -18.52
CA GLY A 58 -20.26 -17.12 -17.07
C GLY A 58 -19.42 -15.96 -16.50
N ILE A 59 -18.25 -15.68 -17.09
CA ILE A 59 -17.42 -14.53 -16.73
C ILE A 59 -18.12 -13.21 -17.07
N LEU A 60 -18.63 -13.06 -18.30
CA LEU A 60 -19.27 -11.82 -18.73
C LEU A 60 -20.57 -11.52 -17.97
N GLU A 61 -21.35 -12.56 -17.63
CA GLU A 61 -22.54 -12.46 -16.78
C GLU A 61 -22.17 -12.10 -15.33
N ALA A 62 -21.05 -12.59 -14.81
CA ALA A 62 -20.58 -12.24 -13.46
C ALA A 62 -20.20 -10.75 -13.34
N PHE A 63 -19.64 -10.15 -14.39
CA PHE A 63 -19.43 -8.69 -14.44
C PHE A 63 -20.76 -7.92 -14.44
N ASP A 64 -21.77 -8.42 -15.15
CA ASP A 64 -23.10 -7.79 -15.17
C ASP A 64 -23.78 -7.91 -13.81
N GLU A 65 -23.69 -9.07 -13.15
CA GLU A 65 -24.16 -9.28 -11.77
C GLU A 65 -23.46 -8.33 -10.78
N LEU A 66 -22.14 -8.18 -10.89
CA LEU A 66 -21.36 -7.29 -10.05
C LEU A 66 -21.79 -5.83 -10.23
N LYS A 67 -22.03 -5.40 -11.47
CA LYS A 67 -22.54 -4.07 -11.80
C LYS A 67 -23.90 -3.78 -11.16
N GLU A 68 -24.79 -4.77 -11.09
CA GLU A 68 -26.12 -4.62 -10.48
C GLU A 68 -26.07 -4.54 -8.95
N LYS A 69 -25.03 -5.10 -8.33
CA LYS A 69 -24.85 -5.12 -6.87
C LYS A 69 -24.06 -3.94 -6.30
N THR A 70 -23.36 -3.19 -7.15
CA THR A 70 -22.40 -2.16 -6.72
C THR A 70 -22.92 -0.76 -7.02
N ASP A 71 -22.34 0.22 -6.33
CA ASP A 71 -22.56 1.65 -6.51
C ASP A 71 -21.22 2.42 -6.48
N GLU A 72 -21.29 3.75 -6.52
CA GLU A 72 -20.12 4.64 -6.55
C GLU A 72 -19.25 4.54 -5.28
N ASP A 73 -19.84 4.16 -4.15
CA ASP A 73 -19.17 4.03 -2.85
C ASP A 73 -18.57 2.63 -2.63
N SER A 74 -18.90 1.67 -3.51
CA SER A 74 -18.45 0.29 -3.41
C SER A 74 -16.94 0.18 -3.67
N THR A 75 -16.25 -0.73 -2.98
CA THR A 75 -14.88 -1.14 -3.34
C THR A 75 -14.94 -2.51 -4.01
N ILE A 76 -14.40 -2.62 -5.22
CA ILE A 76 -14.45 -3.84 -6.03
C ILE A 76 -13.06 -4.46 -6.15
N LEU A 77 -12.92 -5.73 -5.75
CA LEU A 77 -11.76 -6.56 -6.02
C LEU A 77 -12.05 -7.54 -7.16
N LEU A 78 -11.31 -7.43 -8.25
CA LEU A 78 -11.34 -8.35 -9.37
C LEU A 78 -10.10 -9.22 -9.32
N TYR A 79 -10.28 -10.54 -9.39
CA TYR A 79 -9.19 -11.50 -9.42
C TYR A 79 -9.41 -12.51 -10.55
N TYR A 80 -8.37 -12.74 -11.34
CA TYR A 80 -8.35 -13.77 -12.37
C TYR A 80 -7.10 -14.63 -12.23
N SER A 81 -7.29 -15.95 -12.23
CA SER A 81 -6.22 -16.95 -12.33
C SER A 81 -6.52 -17.94 -13.44
N GLY A 82 -5.59 -18.07 -14.38
CA GLY A 82 -5.80 -18.87 -15.59
C GLY A 82 -4.77 -18.59 -16.68
N HIS A 83 -5.06 -19.07 -17.88
CA HIS A 83 -4.21 -18.79 -19.04
C HIS A 83 -4.48 -17.40 -19.63
N GLY A 84 -3.39 -16.73 -20.00
CA GLY A 84 -3.40 -15.50 -20.80
C GLY A 84 -2.61 -15.75 -22.08
N GLY A 85 -3.03 -15.14 -23.18
CA GLY A 85 -2.38 -15.34 -24.47
C GLY A 85 -2.32 -14.08 -25.33
N LYS A 86 -1.56 -14.16 -26.41
CA LYS A 86 -1.44 -13.13 -27.45
C LYS A 86 -1.99 -13.69 -28.76
N TYR A 87 -2.95 -13.01 -29.38
CA TYR A 87 -3.62 -13.51 -30.61
C TYR A 87 -3.25 -12.72 -31.89
N SER A 88 -2.26 -11.83 -31.84
CA SER A 88 -1.70 -11.24 -33.07
C SER A 88 -0.35 -10.55 -32.85
N ASP A 89 0.38 -10.30 -33.93
CA ASP A 89 1.60 -9.48 -33.95
C ASP A 89 1.36 -8.03 -33.47
N GLN A 90 0.09 -7.60 -33.40
CA GLN A 90 -0.32 -6.26 -32.95
C GLN A 90 -0.43 -6.10 -31.42
N HIS A 91 0.18 -7.00 -30.63
CA HIS A 91 0.16 -6.91 -29.15
C HIS A 91 -1.27 -6.91 -28.57
N LYS A 92 -2.14 -7.77 -29.12
CA LYS A 92 -3.48 -8.01 -28.58
C LYS A 92 -3.46 -9.20 -27.65
N PHE A 93 -3.84 -8.97 -26.41
CA PHE A 93 -3.87 -9.97 -25.35
C PHE A 93 -5.30 -10.37 -25.01
N PHE A 94 -5.48 -11.59 -24.52
CA PHE A 94 -6.77 -12.12 -24.08
C PHE A 94 -6.63 -13.00 -22.83
N LEU A 95 -7.71 -13.08 -22.06
CA LEU A 95 -7.92 -14.11 -21.04
C LEU A 95 -8.59 -15.32 -21.68
N GLN A 96 -8.16 -16.51 -21.31
CA GLN A 96 -8.74 -17.78 -21.74
C GLN A 96 -9.85 -18.21 -20.77
N PRO A 97 -11.10 -18.32 -21.22
CA PRO A 97 -12.16 -18.95 -20.41
C PRO A 97 -12.10 -20.48 -20.48
N ALA A 98 -12.86 -21.15 -19.61
CA ALA A 98 -12.82 -22.61 -19.49
C ALA A 98 -13.40 -23.36 -20.70
N ASP A 99 -14.27 -22.73 -21.48
CA ASP A 99 -14.90 -23.29 -22.69
C ASP A 99 -14.09 -22.99 -23.98
N MET A 100 -12.91 -22.41 -23.84
CA MET A 100 -12.00 -22.16 -24.96
C MET A 100 -11.21 -23.43 -25.32
N THR A 101 -11.20 -23.73 -26.60
CA THR A 101 -10.51 -24.84 -27.24
C THR A 101 -9.74 -24.32 -28.46
N ALA A 102 -8.89 -25.16 -29.05
CA ALA A 102 -8.14 -24.78 -30.25
C ALA A 102 -9.03 -24.40 -31.45
N ASP A 103 -10.28 -24.89 -31.48
CA ASP A 103 -11.20 -24.72 -32.62
C ASP A 103 -12.11 -23.47 -32.50
N ASN A 104 -12.20 -22.85 -31.32
CA ASN A 104 -13.14 -21.75 -31.03
C ASN A 104 -12.49 -20.54 -30.32
N ILE A 105 -11.17 -20.36 -30.47
CA ILE A 105 -10.41 -19.30 -29.79
C ILE A 105 -11.04 -17.92 -30.03
N GLU A 106 -11.30 -17.54 -31.28
CA GLU A 106 -11.85 -16.21 -31.60
C GLU A 106 -13.25 -15.96 -31.04
N GLU A 107 -14.04 -17.02 -30.88
CA GLU A 107 -15.43 -16.96 -30.40
C GLU A 107 -15.50 -16.90 -28.86
N THR A 108 -14.49 -17.46 -28.18
CA THR A 108 -14.51 -17.67 -26.73
C THR A 108 -13.51 -16.81 -25.96
N MET A 109 -12.42 -16.34 -26.57
CA MET A 109 -11.44 -15.47 -25.90
C MET A 109 -12.09 -14.20 -25.34
N ILE A 110 -11.67 -13.74 -24.16
CA ILE A 110 -12.05 -12.43 -23.63
C ILE A 110 -10.90 -11.47 -23.89
N THR A 111 -11.09 -10.53 -24.82
CA THR A 111 -10.01 -9.62 -25.19
C THR A 111 -9.77 -8.58 -24.09
N ALA A 112 -8.56 -8.03 -24.06
CA ALA A 112 -8.23 -6.96 -23.11
C ALA A 112 -9.15 -5.72 -23.28
N GLU A 113 -9.63 -5.43 -24.50
CA GLU A 113 -10.60 -4.36 -24.75
C GLU A 113 -11.98 -4.67 -24.15
N GLU A 114 -12.49 -5.90 -24.31
CA GLU A 114 -13.77 -6.32 -23.74
C GLU A 114 -13.73 -6.34 -22.21
N LEU A 115 -12.64 -6.85 -21.63
CA LEU A 115 -12.40 -6.76 -20.19
C LEU A 115 -12.43 -5.30 -19.72
N ARG A 116 -11.74 -4.40 -20.43
CA ARG A 116 -11.75 -2.96 -20.13
C ARG A 116 -13.17 -2.38 -20.19
N GLU A 117 -13.96 -2.75 -21.20
CA GLU A 117 -15.34 -2.28 -21.34
C GLU A 117 -16.22 -2.72 -20.16
N LYS A 118 -16.09 -3.98 -19.72
CA LYS A 118 -16.79 -4.50 -18.54
C LYS A 118 -16.38 -3.79 -17.26
N ILE A 119 -15.08 -3.58 -17.05
CA ILE A 119 -14.56 -2.85 -15.89
C ILE A 119 -15.07 -1.39 -15.87
N ASN A 120 -15.02 -0.69 -17.02
CA ASN A 120 -15.51 0.69 -17.12
C ASN A 120 -17.03 0.84 -16.92
N ALA A 121 -17.78 -0.25 -17.07
CA ALA A 121 -19.22 -0.26 -16.87
C ALA A 121 -19.60 -0.44 -15.38
N LEU A 122 -18.65 -0.77 -14.51
CA LEU A 122 -18.86 -0.86 -13.06
C LEU A 122 -19.02 0.56 -12.49
N PRO A 123 -19.97 0.79 -11.57
CA PRO A 123 -20.23 2.12 -11.01
C PRO A 123 -19.20 2.54 -9.96
N SER A 124 -18.44 1.58 -9.40
CA SER A 124 -17.49 1.81 -8.31
C SER A 124 -16.35 2.75 -8.70
N ASN A 125 -16.01 3.60 -7.73
CA ASN A 125 -14.86 4.49 -7.81
C ASN A 125 -13.54 3.87 -7.33
N LYS A 126 -13.59 2.72 -6.62
CA LYS A 126 -12.42 2.08 -5.99
C LYS A 126 -12.29 0.65 -6.48
N LEU A 127 -11.34 0.41 -7.37
CA LEU A 127 -11.16 -0.90 -7.99
C LEU A 127 -9.74 -1.45 -7.77
N VAL A 128 -9.67 -2.73 -7.46
CA VAL A 128 -8.43 -3.51 -7.39
C VAL A 128 -8.52 -4.62 -8.40
N LEU A 129 -7.51 -4.77 -9.24
CA LEU A 129 -7.42 -5.82 -10.24
C LEU A 129 -6.13 -6.61 -10.03
N PHE A 130 -6.30 -7.89 -9.73
CA PHE A 130 -5.24 -8.89 -9.68
C PHE A 130 -5.34 -9.81 -10.90
N LEU A 131 -4.30 -9.82 -11.74
CA LEU A 131 -4.19 -10.68 -12.91
C LEU A 131 -3.07 -11.70 -12.71
N ASP A 132 -3.44 -12.94 -12.46
CA ASP A 132 -2.52 -14.07 -12.33
C ASP A 132 -2.56 -14.96 -13.58
N CYS A 133 -1.86 -14.53 -14.62
CA CYS A 133 -1.77 -15.25 -15.89
C CYS A 133 -0.46 -14.94 -16.64
N CYS A 134 -0.09 -15.77 -17.62
CA CYS A 134 1.05 -15.45 -18.48
C CYS A 134 0.79 -14.19 -19.30
N HIS A 135 1.84 -13.39 -19.55
CA HIS A 135 1.74 -12.11 -20.26
C HIS A 135 0.78 -11.11 -19.58
N ALA A 136 0.63 -11.19 -18.26
CA ALA A 136 -0.35 -10.38 -17.51
C ALA A 136 -0.11 -8.87 -17.68
N GLU A 137 1.14 -8.39 -17.71
CA GLU A 137 1.41 -6.98 -18.03
C GLU A 137 0.91 -6.60 -19.44
N GLY A 138 1.03 -7.48 -20.43
CA GLY A 138 0.55 -7.26 -21.79
C GLY A 138 -0.95 -6.99 -21.84
N MET A 139 -1.75 -7.75 -21.09
CA MET A 139 -3.18 -7.49 -20.87
C MET A 139 -3.42 -6.09 -20.30
N VAL A 140 -2.58 -5.66 -19.35
CA VAL A 140 -2.65 -4.33 -18.76
C VAL A 140 -2.31 -3.24 -19.78
N GLN A 141 -1.25 -3.41 -20.57
CA GLN A 141 -0.81 -2.40 -21.52
C GLN A 141 -1.72 -2.25 -22.74
N SER A 142 -2.28 -3.34 -23.28
CA SER A 142 -3.06 -3.30 -24.52
C SER A 142 -4.52 -2.92 -24.30
N GLY A 143 -5.15 -3.47 -23.27
CA GLY A 143 -6.57 -3.24 -22.99
C GLY A 143 -6.79 -2.20 -21.91
N ILE A 144 -6.01 -2.27 -20.83
CA ILE A 144 -6.30 -1.53 -19.60
C ILE A 144 -5.68 -0.13 -19.60
N LYS A 145 -4.67 0.17 -20.44
CA LYS A 145 -4.14 1.55 -20.61
C LYS A 145 -5.23 2.60 -20.90
N GLY A 146 -6.36 2.19 -21.48
CA GLY A 146 -7.54 3.04 -21.70
C GLY A 146 -8.41 3.31 -20.46
N LEU A 147 -8.37 2.49 -19.39
CA LEU A 147 -8.95 2.82 -18.08
C LEU A 147 -8.26 4.09 -17.53
N TYR A 148 -6.94 4.16 -17.69
CA TYR A 148 -6.15 5.29 -17.22
C TYR A 148 -6.48 6.63 -17.88
N GLY A 149 -6.83 6.61 -19.18
CA GLY A 149 -7.17 7.81 -19.95
C GLY A 149 -8.52 8.44 -19.57
N MET A 150 -9.48 7.65 -19.09
CA MET A 150 -10.76 8.15 -18.57
C MET A 150 -10.67 8.49 -17.08
N ALA A 151 -9.78 7.81 -16.35
CA ALA A 151 -9.47 8.05 -14.96
C ALA A 151 -8.73 9.37 -14.67
N GLN A 152 -8.28 10.12 -15.69
CA GLN A 152 -7.80 11.51 -15.51
C GLN A 152 -8.88 12.51 -15.04
N LYS A 153 -10.12 12.04 -14.84
CA LYS A 153 -11.24 12.80 -14.27
C LYS A 153 -11.58 12.40 -12.82
N LEU A 154 -10.91 11.37 -12.29
CA LEU A 154 -11.09 10.89 -10.93
C LEU A 154 -10.33 11.83 -9.96
N ASN A 155 -10.85 12.00 -8.74
CA ASN A 155 -10.16 12.71 -7.67
C ASN A 155 -9.35 11.72 -6.80
N ASP A 156 -8.59 12.20 -5.82
CA ASP A 156 -7.77 11.38 -4.91
C ASP A 156 -8.52 10.24 -4.16
N GLU A 157 -9.86 10.28 -4.06
CA GLU A 157 -10.70 9.24 -3.43
C GLU A 157 -11.17 8.14 -4.42
N GLN A 158 -10.85 8.30 -5.71
CA GLN A 158 -11.28 7.42 -6.79
C GLN A 158 -10.04 6.89 -7.53
N GLY A 159 -9.95 5.59 -7.78
CA GLY A 159 -8.77 5.03 -8.42
C GLY A 159 -8.79 3.54 -8.65
N ILE A 160 -7.80 3.11 -9.42
CA ILE A 160 -7.62 1.71 -9.80
C ILE A 160 -6.22 1.26 -9.41
N TRP A 161 -6.15 0.15 -8.67
CA TRP A 161 -4.95 -0.60 -8.35
C TRP A 161 -4.86 -1.79 -9.27
N ILE A 162 -3.75 -1.97 -9.98
CA ILE A 162 -3.56 -3.11 -10.88
C ILE A 162 -2.26 -3.80 -10.54
N MET A 163 -2.35 -5.10 -10.26
CA MET A 163 -1.20 -5.97 -10.12
C MET A 163 -1.33 -7.15 -11.06
N ALA A 164 -0.24 -7.42 -11.77
CA ALA A 164 -0.08 -8.54 -12.67
C ALA A 164 1.05 -9.45 -12.16
N SER A 165 0.90 -10.75 -12.34
CA SER A 165 1.82 -11.74 -11.79
C SER A 165 3.18 -11.81 -12.49
N CYS A 166 3.30 -11.28 -13.70
CA CYS A 166 4.53 -11.27 -14.50
C CYS A 166 4.56 -10.12 -15.53
N GLN A 167 5.75 -9.80 -16.04
CA GLN A 167 5.94 -8.85 -17.15
C GLN A 167 5.39 -9.42 -18.48
N ASP A 168 5.31 -8.58 -19.51
CA ASP A 168 4.64 -8.90 -20.78
C ASP A 168 5.38 -9.98 -21.59
N ASN A 169 6.68 -10.12 -21.38
CA ASN A 169 7.59 -11.08 -22.00
C ASN A 169 7.87 -12.29 -21.11
N GLU A 170 7.26 -12.36 -19.93
CA GLU A 170 7.42 -13.44 -18.95
C GLU A 170 6.17 -14.34 -18.87
N LYS A 171 6.32 -15.46 -18.17
CA LYS A 171 5.22 -16.38 -17.83
C LYS A 171 4.90 -16.27 -16.33
N SER A 172 3.68 -16.63 -15.95
CA SER A 172 3.33 -16.85 -14.54
C SER A 172 3.44 -18.34 -14.21
N TYR A 173 4.03 -18.66 -13.07
CA TYR A 173 4.30 -20.02 -12.63
C TYR A 173 3.65 -20.33 -11.28
N GLY A 174 3.46 -21.61 -11.02
CA GLY A 174 2.99 -22.16 -9.75
C GLY A 174 3.63 -23.51 -9.47
N TYR A 175 3.74 -23.85 -8.18
CA TYR A 175 4.20 -25.15 -7.72
C TYR A 175 3.31 -25.64 -6.59
N GLY A 176 3.02 -26.95 -6.61
CA GLY A 176 2.10 -27.56 -5.67
C GLY A 176 0.69 -27.02 -5.87
N ASP A 177 0.12 -26.47 -4.80
CA ASP A 177 -1.30 -26.12 -4.76
C ASP A 177 -1.61 -24.68 -5.21
N HIS A 178 -0.59 -23.86 -5.52
CA HIS A 178 -0.76 -22.42 -5.76
C HIS A 178 0.18 -21.86 -6.83
N SER A 179 -0.25 -20.79 -7.50
CA SER A 179 0.70 -19.91 -8.19
C SER A 179 1.60 -19.18 -7.20
N PHE A 180 2.80 -18.76 -7.63
CA PHE A 180 3.68 -17.94 -6.79
C PHE A 180 3.02 -16.63 -6.39
N PHE A 181 2.30 -16.00 -7.33
CA PHE A 181 1.61 -14.75 -7.10
C PHE A 181 0.51 -14.89 -6.03
N THR A 182 -0.33 -15.90 -6.19
CA THR A 182 -1.47 -16.12 -5.30
C THR A 182 -1.01 -16.61 -3.93
N ARG A 183 0.04 -17.42 -3.89
CA ARG A 183 0.68 -17.79 -2.62
C ARG A 183 1.11 -16.54 -1.85
N ALA A 184 1.86 -15.65 -2.50
CA ALA A 184 2.31 -14.41 -1.87
C ALA A 184 1.13 -13.51 -1.47
N LEU A 185 0.11 -13.39 -2.31
CA LEU A 185 -1.11 -12.62 -2.04
C LEU A 185 -1.86 -13.14 -0.81
N LEU A 186 -2.05 -14.46 -0.69
CA LEU A 186 -2.69 -15.07 0.47
C LEU A 186 -1.87 -14.86 1.74
N ASP A 187 -0.54 -15.02 1.66
CA ASP A 187 0.36 -14.85 2.81
C ASP A 187 0.31 -13.39 3.33
N VAL A 188 0.31 -12.37 2.45
CA VAL A 188 0.19 -10.95 2.87
C VAL A 188 -1.20 -10.60 3.36
N LEU A 189 -2.27 -11.05 2.68
CA LEU A 189 -3.66 -10.85 3.13
C LEU A 189 -3.97 -11.60 4.44
N ALA A 190 -3.11 -12.53 4.84
CA ALA A 190 -3.13 -13.20 6.14
C ALA A 190 -2.09 -12.63 7.14
N GLY A 191 -1.38 -11.56 6.80
CA GLY A 191 -0.49 -10.83 7.71
C GLY A 191 0.83 -11.56 7.93
N GLN A 192 1.13 -12.59 7.14
CA GLN A 192 2.27 -13.47 7.34
C GLN A 192 3.57 -12.93 6.74
N HIS A 193 3.48 -11.87 5.93
CA HIS A 193 4.61 -11.19 5.30
C HIS A 193 5.60 -10.58 6.31
N VAL A 194 5.15 -10.24 7.52
CA VAL A 194 5.97 -9.72 8.63
C VAL A 194 5.52 -10.40 9.93
N ARG A 195 6.46 -10.74 10.84
CA ARG A 195 6.11 -11.29 12.16
C ARG A 195 6.92 -10.63 13.28
N PRO A 196 6.26 -10.05 14.30
CA PRO A 196 4.82 -9.82 14.38
C PRO A 196 4.39 -8.73 13.39
N PHE A 197 3.22 -8.87 12.76
CA PHE A 197 2.66 -7.81 11.95
C PHE A 197 1.85 -6.89 12.87
N THR A 198 2.30 -5.64 13.00
CA THR A 198 1.81 -4.71 14.02
C THR A 198 0.95 -3.60 13.45
N ASP A 199 0.35 -3.79 12.28
CA ASP A 199 -0.67 -2.87 11.78
C ASP A 199 -2.04 -3.59 11.82
N PRO A 200 -3.13 -2.87 12.15
CA PRO A 200 -4.45 -3.48 12.23
C PRO A 200 -5.02 -3.83 10.85
N GLU A 201 -4.39 -3.32 9.80
CA GLU A 201 -4.89 -3.32 8.43
C GLU A 201 -3.75 -3.70 7.47
N ILE A 202 -4.07 -4.50 6.46
CA ILE A 202 -3.23 -4.71 5.27
C ILE A 202 -3.72 -3.77 4.20
N SER A 203 -2.81 -2.96 3.71
CA SER A 203 -3.09 -2.09 2.59
C SER A 203 -2.57 -2.68 1.27
N MET A 204 -2.98 -2.10 0.15
CA MET A 204 -2.40 -2.41 -1.16
C MET A 204 -0.87 -2.25 -1.17
N MET A 205 -0.28 -1.45 -0.28
CA MET A 205 1.16 -1.31 -0.16
C MET A 205 1.86 -2.52 0.40
N ASP A 206 1.33 -3.08 1.48
CA ASP A 206 1.89 -4.29 2.05
C ASP A 206 1.82 -5.41 1.00
N VAL A 207 0.72 -5.45 0.23
CA VAL A 207 0.53 -6.38 -0.90
C VAL A 207 1.57 -6.17 -2.00
N VAL A 208 1.75 -4.93 -2.47
CA VAL A 208 2.72 -4.60 -3.52
C VAL A 208 4.15 -4.95 -3.06
N GLU A 209 4.56 -4.46 -1.89
CA GLU A 209 5.91 -4.69 -1.37
C GLU A 209 6.22 -6.18 -1.19
N TYR A 210 5.29 -6.93 -0.59
CA TYR A 210 5.52 -8.35 -0.35
C TYR A 210 5.58 -9.16 -1.64
N ILE A 211 4.65 -8.93 -2.57
CA ILE A 211 4.62 -9.65 -3.84
C ILE A 211 5.87 -9.37 -4.68
N PHE A 212 6.33 -8.12 -4.75
CA PHE A 212 7.55 -7.74 -5.50
C PHE A 212 8.82 -8.37 -4.92
N ASN A 213 8.83 -8.68 -3.62
CA ASN A 213 9.96 -9.35 -2.97
C ASN A 213 9.87 -10.87 -3.06
N GLU A 214 8.70 -11.45 -2.77
CA GLU A 214 8.57 -12.89 -2.56
C GLU A 214 8.39 -13.67 -3.87
N VAL A 215 7.70 -13.12 -4.88
CA VAL A 215 7.49 -13.82 -6.16
C VAL A 215 8.80 -14.06 -6.91
N PRO A 216 9.69 -13.06 -7.13
CA PRO A 216 10.98 -13.32 -7.80
C PRO A 216 11.86 -14.29 -7.01
N LYS A 217 11.79 -14.22 -5.68
CA LYS A 217 12.51 -15.13 -4.79
C LYS A 217 12.02 -16.57 -4.94
N MET A 218 10.71 -16.82 -4.93
CA MET A 218 10.15 -18.16 -5.18
C MET A 218 10.53 -18.67 -6.57
N ALA A 219 10.37 -17.84 -7.60
CA ALA A 219 10.72 -18.17 -8.98
C ALA A 219 12.19 -18.57 -9.13
N SER A 220 13.11 -17.82 -8.53
CA SER A 220 14.56 -18.08 -8.63
C SER A 220 15.01 -19.42 -8.02
N ASN A 221 14.18 -20.05 -7.19
CA ASN A 221 14.45 -21.36 -6.58
C ASN A 221 13.90 -22.53 -7.42
N CYS A 222 13.35 -22.25 -8.60
CA CYS A 222 12.67 -23.22 -9.45
C CYS A 222 13.22 -23.22 -10.88
N GLU A 223 13.02 -24.35 -11.57
CA GLU A 223 13.43 -24.57 -12.95
C GLU A 223 12.22 -24.95 -13.79
N ASP A 224 12.15 -24.45 -15.04
CA ASP A 224 11.10 -24.82 -15.98
C ASP A 224 11.22 -26.27 -16.47
N GLU A 225 10.28 -26.72 -17.31
CA GLU A 225 10.29 -28.09 -17.88
C GLU A 225 11.57 -28.42 -18.67
N GLU A 226 12.32 -27.41 -19.11
CA GLU A 226 13.56 -27.54 -19.87
C GLU A 226 14.82 -27.45 -18.97
N GLY A 227 14.65 -27.24 -17.66
CA GLY A 227 15.74 -27.11 -16.69
C GLY A 227 16.36 -25.71 -16.64
N ASN A 228 15.70 -24.69 -17.20
CA ASN A 228 16.17 -23.31 -17.12
C ASN A 228 15.64 -22.65 -15.84
N ALA A 229 16.46 -21.79 -15.22
CA ALA A 229 16.03 -20.98 -14.09
C ALA A 229 14.82 -20.12 -14.47
N ILE A 230 13.79 -20.14 -13.63
CA ILE A 230 12.57 -19.37 -13.86
C ILE A 230 12.79 -17.91 -13.43
N VAL A 231 12.29 -16.99 -14.26
CA VAL A 231 12.16 -15.57 -13.95
C VAL A 231 10.69 -15.21 -13.99
N GLN A 232 10.21 -14.59 -12.91
CA GLN A 232 8.87 -14.03 -12.81
C GLN A 232 8.93 -12.75 -11.97
N THR A 233 8.64 -11.63 -12.62
CA THR A 233 8.72 -10.30 -12.04
C THR A 233 7.32 -9.67 -12.06
N PRO A 234 6.66 -9.49 -10.90
CA PRO A 234 5.35 -8.86 -10.84
C PRO A 234 5.36 -7.47 -11.48
N TYR A 235 4.20 -7.06 -11.97
CA TYR A 235 3.97 -5.72 -12.49
C TYR A 235 2.91 -5.04 -11.64
N PHE A 236 3.09 -3.76 -11.35
CA PHE A 236 2.14 -2.96 -10.58
C PHE A 236 1.94 -1.59 -11.22
N LYS A 237 0.71 -1.10 -11.14
CA LYS A 237 0.37 0.26 -11.53
C LYS A 237 -0.88 0.76 -10.80
N THR A 238 -0.85 2.01 -10.35
CA THR A 238 -1.99 2.67 -9.70
C THR A 238 -2.30 4.04 -10.30
N GLN A 239 -3.53 4.52 -10.08
CA GLN A 239 -3.94 5.92 -10.24
C GLN A 239 -4.47 6.55 -8.96
N MET A 240 -4.54 5.78 -7.88
CA MET A 240 -5.00 6.24 -6.59
C MET A 240 -3.82 6.75 -5.79
N SER A 241 -3.98 7.92 -5.18
CA SER A 241 -3.02 8.46 -4.21
C SER A 241 -3.28 7.92 -2.81
N GLU A 242 -4.54 7.61 -2.47
CA GLU A 242 -4.92 6.97 -1.21
C GLU A 242 -4.46 5.49 -1.20
N ASN A 243 -3.87 5.07 -0.10
CA ASN A 243 -3.49 3.69 0.16
C ASN A 243 -4.73 2.86 0.56
N LEU A 244 -5.25 2.03 -0.35
CA LEU A 244 -6.47 1.24 -0.11
C LEU A 244 -6.22 0.13 0.92
N ILE A 245 -7.10 0.02 1.90
CA ILE A 245 -7.12 -1.10 2.85
C ILE A 245 -7.85 -2.30 2.21
N LEU A 246 -7.19 -3.45 2.15
CA LEU A 246 -7.76 -4.69 1.58
C LEU A 246 -8.20 -5.69 2.64
N SER A 247 -7.50 -5.73 3.76
CA SER A 247 -7.81 -6.63 4.86
C SER A 247 -7.69 -5.86 6.17
N HIS A 248 -8.60 -6.17 7.08
CA HIS A 248 -8.54 -5.73 8.45
C HIS A 248 -8.47 -6.99 9.30
N PHE A 249 -7.40 -7.15 10.08
CA PHE A 249 -7.24 -8.33 10.91
C PHE A 249 -7.87 -8.10 12.29
N PRO A 250 -9.04 -8.66 12.59
CA PRO A 250 -9.45 -8.80 13.98
C PRO A 250 -8.50 -9.75 14.75
N GLN A 251 -7.72 -10.60 14.07
CA GLN A 251 -6.66 -11.39 14.72
C GLN A 251 -5.38 -10.60 15.00
N ASN A 252 -5.06 -9.51 14.31
CA ASN A 252 -3.97 -8.64 14.75
C ASN A 252 -4.39 -7.81 15.93
N ALA A 253 -5.67 -7.46 16.07
CA ALA A 253 -6.14 -6.98 17.36
C ALA A 253 -5.80 -8.03 18.43
N GLN A 254 -5.92 -9.34 18.19
CA GLN A 254 -5.46 -10.37 19.13
C GLN A 254 -3.93 -10.47 19.27
N GLU A 255 -3.13 -10.31 18.21
CA GLU A 255 -1.65 -10.28 18.31
C GLU A 255 -1.16 -9.04 19.06
N HIS A 256 -1.75 -7.88 18.78
CA HIS A 256 -1.51 -6.64 19.49
C HIS A 256 -2.04 -6.68 20.92
N GLU A 257 -3.23 -7.23 21.15
CA GLU A 257 -3.77 -7.50 22.48
C GLU A 257 -2.88 -8.51 23.20
N ALA A 258 -2.28 -9.48 22.51
CA ALA A 258 -1.32 -10.42 23.10
C ALA A 258 0.01 -9.73 23.43
N ILE A 259 0.55 -8.90 22.53
CA ILE A 259 1.74 -8.06 22.78
C ILE A 259 1.45 -7.12 23.96
N VAL A 260 0.29 -6.49 23.98
CA VAL A 260 -0.15 -5.61 25.07
C VAL A 260 -0.27 -6.43 26.36
N ALA A 261 -0.96 -7.57 26.37
CA ALA A 261 -1.10 -8.43 27.53
C ALA A 261 0.24 -9.00 28.04
N GLU A 262 1.21 -9.23 27.15
CA GLU A 262 2.55 -9.72 27.47
C GLU A 262 3.46 -8.60 28.03
N LEU A 263 3.49 -7.45 27.35
CA LEU A 263 4.44 -6.39 27.62
C LEU A 263 3.93 -5.35 28.62
N GLU A 264 2.63 -5.02 28.62
CA GLU A 264 2.03 -4.01 29.52
C GLU A 264 2.29 -4.29 31.01
N PRO A 265 2.20 -5.55 31.51
CA PRO A 265 2.52 -5.84 32.92
C PRO A 265 3.98 -5.57 33.29
N ASN A 266 4.88 -5.50 32.29
CA ASN A 266 6.33 -5.39 32.47
C ASN A 266 6.89 -4.02 32.03
N LEU A 267 6.03 -3.00 31.95
CA LEU A 267 6.33 -1.70 31.34
C LEU A 267 7.64 -1.04 31.82
N GLU A 268 7.96 -1.12 33.12
CA GLU A 268 9.20 -0.54 33.67
C GLU A 268 10.48 -1.32 33.29
N ALA A 269 10.34 -2.59 32.89
CA ALA A 269 11.45 -3.48 32.56
C ALA A 269 11.73 -3.60 31.05
N LEU A 270 10.84 -3.08 30.19
CA LEU A 270 11.01 -3.14 28.75
C LEU A 270 12.22 -2.31 28.29
N ASP A 271 12.98 -2.82 27.33
CA ASP A 271 13.89 -1.96 26.57
C ASP A 271 13.10 -0.97 25.70
N GLU A 272 13.81 -0.05 25.05
CA GLU A 272 13.19 1.00 24.25
C GLU A 272 12.38 0.44 23.07
N ASP A 273 12.96 -0.49 22.31
CA ASP A 273 12.31 -1.14 21.17
C ASP A 273 11.01 -1.85 21.58
N SER A 274 11.05 -2.65 22.65
CA SER A 274 9.88 -3.37 23.15
C SER A 274 8.83 -2.41 23.71
N PHE A 275 9.26 -1.30 24.32
CA PHE A 275 8.34 -0.28 24.80
C PHE A 275 7.67 0.47 23.64
N ILE A 276 8.42 0.91 22.63
CA ILE A 276 7.87 1.51 21.40
C ILE A 276 6.90 0.54 20.70
N LYS A 277 7.25 -0.76 20.65
CA LYS A 277 6.37 -1.81 20.10
C LYS A 277 5.06 -1.94 20.89
N LEU A 278 5.11 -1.87 22.22
CA LEU A 278 3.92 -1.83 23.08
C LEU A 278 3.06 -0.59 22.76
N ILE A 279 3.67 0.59 22.70
CA ILE A 279 2.97 1.86 22.39
C ILE A 279 2.26 1.79 21.03
N LYS A 280 2.97 1.35 19.98
CA LYS A 280 2.39 1.16 18.65
C LYS A 280 1.24 0.14 18.66
N SER A 281 1.38 -0.92 19.45
CA SER A 281 0.32 -1.93 19.61
C SER A 281 -0.90 -1.39 20.33
N MET A 282 -0.72 -0.56 21.37
CA MET A 282 -1.81 0.15 22.04
C MET A 282 -2.52 1.12 21.09
N GLU A 283 -1.79 1.90 20.28
CA GLU A 283 -2.36 2.77 19.25
C GLU A 283 -3.19 1.96 18.24
N ALA A 284 -2.66 0.84 17.75
CA ALA A 284 -3.32 -0.03 16.78
C ALA A 284 -4.65 -0.62 17.29
N VAL A 285 -4.75 -0.97 18.58
CA VAL A 285 -6.00 -1.46 19.19
C VAL A 285 -6.91 -0.34 19.71
N GLY A 286 -6.62 0.92 19.35
CA GLY A 286 -7.43 2.08 19.74
C GLY A 286 -7.26 2.53 21.18
N ARG A 287 -6.30 1.97 21.93
CA ARG A 287 -5.92 2.37 23.29
C ARG A 287 -4.94 3.54 23.28
N VAL A 288 -5.22 4.58 22.48
CA VAL A 288 -4.34 5.75 22.29
C VAL A 288 -4.13 6.51 23.60
N GLU A 289 -5.17 6.66 24.42
CA GLU A 289 -5.08 7.33 25.72
C GLU A 289 -4.13 6.58 26.67
N ASP A 290 -4.22 5.25 26.70
CA ASP A 290 -3.34 4.40 27.52
C ASP A 290 -1.89 4.45 27.01
N ALA A 291 -1.68 4.49 25.69
CA ALA A 291 -0.37 4.67 25.07
C ALA A 291 0.28 5.99 25.50
N ILE A 292 -0.50 7.08 25.50
CA ILE A 292 -0.07 8.41 25.97
C ILE A 292 0.25 8.36 27.48
N GLU A 293 -0.59 7.70 28.29
CA GLU A 293 -0.35 7.55 29.73
C GLU A 293 0.93 6.76 30.03
N ALA A 294 1.16 5.66 29.30
CA ALA A 294 2.35 4.82 29.38
C ALA A 294 3.62 5.63 29.09
N LEU A 295 3.64 6.41 28.01
CA LEU A 295 4.75 7.29 27.65
C LEU A 295 4.98 8.39 28.69
N ASN A 296 3.92 9.04 29.18
CA ASN A 296 4.03 10.10 30.18
C ASN A 296 4.53 9.61 31.54
N SER A 297 4.18 8.38 31.90
CA SER A 297 4.55 7.76 33.17
C SER A 297 5.96 7.14 33.14
N ASN A 298 6.47 6.81 31.95
CA ASN A 298 7.82 6.28 31.79
C ASN A 298 8.87 7.38 32.05
N LYS A 299 9.76 7.11 33.01
CA LYS A 299 10.80 8.07 33.44
C LYS A 299 11.81 8.40 32.33
N ARG A 300 12.03 7.47 31.39
CA ARG A 300 12.99 7.64 30.28
C ARG A 300 12.49 8.63 29.25
N THR A 301 11.18 8.69 29.00
CA THR A 301 10.58 9.54 27.95
C THR A 301 11.10 10.97 28.02
N LYS A 302 11.18 11.58 29.22
CA LYS A 302 11.63 12.98 29.37
C LYS A 302 13.11 13.23 29.07
N SER A 303 13.90 12.18 28.88
CA SER A 303 15.34 12.21 28.64
C SER A 303 15.77 11.45 27.39
N ASP A 304 14.81 10.96 26.62
CA ASP A 304 15.00 10.13 25.43
C ASP A 304 14.30 10.78 24.21
N PRO A 305 15.05 11.22 23.19
CA PRO A 305 14.48 11.89 22.02
C PRO A 305 13.51 11.00 21.24
N ASP A 306 13.82 9.71 21.07
CA ASP A 306 13.01 8.73 20.32
C ASP A 306 11.67 8.47 21.00
N LEU A 307 11.66 8.34 22.34
CA LEU A 307 10.41 8.19 23.09
C LEU A 307 9.57 9.47 23.07
N MET A 308 10.19 10.65 23.11
CA MET A 308 9.47 11.92 22.97
C MET A 308 8.92 12.10 21.56
N GLU A 309 9.69 11.74 20.54
CA GLU A 309 9.23 11.66 19.16
C GLU A 309 7.99 10.76 19.07
N THR A 310 8.04 9.56 19.65
CA THR A 310 6.92 8.60 19.64
C THR A 310 5.66 9.21 20.28
N LEU A 311 5.81 9.95 21.39
CA LEU A 311 4.71 10.67 22.02
C LEU A 311 4.15 11.78 21.11
N GLY A 312 5.02 12.56 20.46
CA GLY A 312 4.64 13.59 19.50
C GLY A 312 3.87 13.02 18.30
N ASP A 313 4.29 11.85 17.83
CA ASP A 313 3.67 11.12 16.73
C ASP A 313 2.23 10.68 17.07
N LEU A 314 1.95 10.22 18.29
CA LEU A 314 0.58 9.90 18.74
C LEU A 314 -0.34 11.13 18.68
N TYR A 315 0.09 12.26 19.24
CA TYR A 315 -0.68 13.51 19.23
C TYR A 315 -0.86 14.06 17.80
N ARG A 316 0.19 13.98 16.96
CA ARG A 316 0.14 14.38 15.55
C ARG A 316 -0.89 13.54 14.80
N ASN A 317 -0.84 12.22 14.92
CA ASN A 317 -1.75 11.31 14.23
C ASN A 317 -3.20 11.60 14.64
N TYR A 318 -3.44 11.78 15.94
CA TYR A 318 -4.76 12.12 16.47
C TYR A 318 -5.25 13.48 15.96
N TYR A 319 -4.38 14.49 15.89
CA TYR A 319 -4.68 15.79 15.28
C TYR A 319 -5.00 15.69 13.78
N ILE A 320 -4.22 14.95 13.00
CA ILE A 320 -4.46 14.80 11.55
C ILE A 320 -5.84 14.18 11.32
N LYS A 321 -6.19 13.16 12.11
CA LYS A 321 -7.45 12.43 12.01
C LYS A 321 -8.67 13.24 12.47
N HIS A 322 -8.56 13.91 13.62
CA HIS A 322 -9.71 14.56 14.28
C HIS A 322 -9.75 16.08 14.14
N ARG A 323 -8.68 16.71 13.62
CA ARG A 323 -8.52 18.16 13.46
C ARG A 323 -8.70 18.95 14.77
N LEU A 324 -8.34 18.35 15.89
CA LEU A 324 -8.45 18.96 17.22
C LEU A 324 -7.23 19.85 17.51
N GLN A 325 -7.41 21.17 17.47
CA GLN A 325 -6.33 22.16 17.61
C GLN A 325 -5.41 21.92 18.83
N LYS A 326 -6.00 21.53 19.98
CA LYS A 326 -5.26 21.26 21.22
C LYS A 326 -4.20 20.17 21.04
N GLU A 327 -4.57 19.10 20.33
CA GLU A 327 -3.72 17.93 20.12
C GLU A 327 -2.57 18.26 19.15
N GLY A 328 -2.84 19.11 18.15
CA GLY A 328 -1.80 19.63 17.27
C GLY A 328 -0.80 20.52 18.02
N GLN A 329 -1.28 21.38 18.92
CA GLN A 329 -0.40 22.22 19.74
C GLN A 329 0.46 21.38 20.70
N GLU A 330 -0.11 20.33 21.30
CA GLU A 330 0.64 19.41 22.16
C GLU A 330 1.74 18.68 21.36
N ALA A 331 1.42 18.16 20.18
CA ALA A 331 2.40 17.53 19.28
C ALA A 331 3.57 18.48 18.96
N LEU A 332 3.28 19.75 18.63
CA LEU A 332 4.31 20.75 18.36
C LEU A 332 5.23 20.97 19.57
N GLU A 333 4.66 21.13 20.76
CA GLU A 333 5.46 21.35 21.98
C GLU A 333 6.28 20.12 22.36
N ILE A 334 5.78 18.91 22.11
CA ILE A 334 6.54 17.67 22.29
C ILE A 334 7.72 17.60 21.32
N TYR A 335 7.50 17.84 20.02
CA TYR A 335 8.59 17.80 19.03
C TYR A 335 9.66 18.88 19.27
N LYS A 336 9.29 20.07 19.75
CA LYS A 336 10.28 21.08 20.17
C LYS A 336 11.15 20.56 21.31
N LYS A 337 10.54 19.96 22.33
CA LYS A 337 11.30 19.39 23.45
C LYS A 337 12.17 18.22 22.98
N ALA A 338 11.67 17.40 22.05
CA ALA A 338 12.43 16.26 21.49
C ALA A 338 13.66 16.75 20.73
N TYR A 339 13.49 17.80 19.91
CA TYR A 339 14.58 18.50 19.25
C TYR A 339 15.60 19.09 20.25
N GLU A 340 15.14 19.83 21.27
CA GLU A 340 16.04 20.40 22.30
C GLU A 340 16.83 19.31 23.02
N LEU A 341 16.20 18.17 23.28
CA LEU A 341 16.82 17.03 23.92
C LEU A 341 17.81 16.33 23.00
N ALA A 342 17.50 16.14 21.71
CA ALA A 342 18.42 15.59 20.71
C ALA A 342 19.68 16.45 20.60
N VAL A 343 19.52 17.78 20.54
CA VAL A 343 20.66 18.73 20.58
C VAL A 343 21.49 18.56 21.85
N LYS A 344 20.84 18.41 23.02
CA LYS A 344 21.52 18.24 24.30
C LYS A 344 22.26 16.91 24.42
N THR A 345 21.74 15.86 23.79
CA THR A 345 22.27 14.49 23.85
C THR A 345 23.22 14.18 22.70
N GLU A 346 23.42 15.14 21.77
CA GLU A 346 24.24 15.00 20.56
C GLU A 346 23.75 13.85 19.66
N ASP A 347 22.44 13.59 19.67
CA ASP A 347 21.82 12.65 18.76
C ASP A 347 21.62 13.31 17.39
N GLU A 348 22.63 13.17 16.54
CA GLU A 348 22.70 13.84 15.23
C GLU A 348 21.50 13.52 14.33
N GLU A 349 21.01 12.27 14.34
CA GLU A 349 19.87 11.85 13.53
C GLU A 349 18.57 12.47 14.07
N GLN A 350 18.36 12.40 15.39
CA GLN A 350 17.18 12.96 16.03
C GLN A 350 17.10 14.48 15.97
N ILE A 351 18.25 15.19 15.84
CA ILE A 351 18.27 16.64 15.65
C ILE A 351 17.55 17.02 14.35
N PHE A 352 17.89 16.38 13.22
CA PHE A 352 17.30 16.79 11.94
C PHE A 352 15.89 16.25 11.73
N THR A 353 15.57 15.04 12.22
CA THR A 353 14.23 14.46 12.10
C THR A 353 13.21 15.24 12.93
N ASN A 354 13.54 15.62 14.18
CA ASN A 354 12.63 16.41 15.00
C ASN A 354 12.52 17.86 14.52
N ALA A 355 13.60 18.46 14.02
CA ALA A 355 13.55 19.83 13.46
C ALA A 355 12.57 19.93 12.28
N VAL A 356 12.57 18.97 11.35
CA VAL A 356 11.62 18.99 10.22
C VAL A 356 10.18 18.70 10.68
N LYS A 357 9.98 17.88 11.72
CA LYS A 357 8.64 17.65 12.33
C LYS A 357 8.10 18.89 13.03
N VAL A 358 8.95 19.69 13.68
CA VAL A 358 8.57 21.01 14.20
C VAL A 358 8.11 21.91 13.06
N ALA A 359 8.89 22.00 11.97
CA ALA A 359 8.49 22.79 10.80
C ALA A 359 7.15 22.33 10.21
N PHE A 360 6.95 21.01 10.10
CA PHE A 360 5.68 20.42 9.68
C PHE A 360 4.50 20.85 10.55
N MET A 361 4.61 20.71 11.87
CA MET A 361 3.52 21.09 12.77
C MET A 361 3.26 22.60 12.76
N MET A 362 4.29 23.43 12.64
CA MET A 362 4.13 24.87 12.47
C MET A 362 3.37 25.24 11.19
N ALA A 363 3.62 24.53 10.09
CA ALA A 363 2.88 24.70 8.85
C ALA A 363 1.41 24.28 9.02
N LYS A 364 1.16 23.11 9.60
CA LYS A 364 -0.21 22.59 9.80
C LYS A 364 -1.08 23.48 10.70
N LEU A 365 -0.48 24.10 11.71
CA LEU A 365 -1.15 24.97 12.67
C LEU A 365 -1.24 26.44 12.21
N ASP A 366 -0.78 26.75 11.00
CA ASP A 366 -0.70 28.12 10.44
C ASP A 366 0.03 29.11 11.37
N LEU A 367 1.18 28.67 11.90
CA LEU A 367 2.03 29.47 12.78
C LEU A 367 3.09 30.27 12.00
N SER A 368 4.06 30.84 12.71
CA SER A 368 5.12 31.70 12.14
C SER A 368 5.88 31.02 10.99
N LYS A 369 5.61 31.44 9.74
CA LYS A 369 6.33 31.00 8.54
C LYS A 369 7.82 31.30 8.57
N ARG A 370 8.27 32.24 9.40
CA ARG A 370 9.68 32.55 9.59
C ARG A 370 10.34 31.47 10.44
N GLU A 371 9.77 31.18 11.62
CA GLU A 371 10.30 30.17 12.54
C GLU A 371 10.23 28.77 11.92
N MET A 372 9.15 28.46 11.20
CA MET A 372 9.05 27.22 10.40
C MET A 372 10.25 27.05 9.46
N ARG A 373 10.63 28.12 8.74
CA ARG A 373 11.79 28.11 7.83
C ARG A 373 13.13 28.03 8.57
N GLU A 374 13.23 28.60 9.76
CA GLU A 374 14.42 28.48 10.62
C GLU A 374 14.64 27.02 11.05
N TYR A 375 13.58 26.32 11.48
CA TYR A 375 13.65 24.89 11.79
C TYR A 375 13.96 24.04 10.55
N ALA A 376 13.35 24.31 9.40
CA ALA A 376 13.66 23.60 8.15
C ALA A 376 15.12 23.81 7.71
N ALA A 377 15.65 25.03 7.80
CA ALA A 377 17.06 25.30 7.50
C ALA A 377 18.00 24.58 8.47
N THR A 378 17.64 24.52 9.75
CA THR A 378 18.38 23.77 10.77
C THR A 378 18.41 22.28 10.46
N ALA A 379 17.26 21.71 10.07
CA ALA A 379 17.15 20.31 9.67
C ALA A 379 18.08 19.99 8.49
N ILE A 380 18.11 20.84 7.44
CA ILE A 380 19.04 20.64 6.30
C ILE A 380 20.49 20.72 6.76
N SER A 381 20.86 21.72 7.57
CA SER A 381 22.25 21.89 8.01
C SER A 381 22.74 20.72 8.86
N ALA A 382 21.89 20.20 9.76
CA ALA A 382 22.21 19.03 10.58
C ALA A 382 22.28 17.75 9.73
N ALA A 383 21.32 17.54 8.82
CA ALA A 383 21.32 16.41 7.90
C ALA A 383 22.54 16.41 6.96
N ASP A 384 22.98 17.57 6.47
CA ASP A 384 24.17 17.72 5.61
C ASP A 384 25.47 17.37 6.35
N GLN A 385 25.55 17.72 7.64
CA GLN A 385 26.69 17.42 8.51
C GLN A 385 26.73 15.95 8.96
N TYR A 386 25.58 15.26 8.97
CA TYR A 386 25.50 13.85 9.35
C TYR A 386 26.31 12.97 8.39
N PRO A 387 27.31 12.22 8.86
CA PRO A 387 28.29 11.57 7.99
C PRO A 387 27.75 10.32 7.29
N TYR A 388 26.64 9.75 7.78
CA TYR A 388 26.09 8.51 7.25
C TYR A 388 24.99 8.77 6.23
N ASP A 389 25.03 8.02 5.13
CA ASP A 389 23.95 8.00 4.15
C ASP A 389 22.79 7.16 4.73
N SER A 390 21.74 7.84 5.19
CA SER A 390 20.52 7.21 5.68
C SER A 390 19.29 7.72 4.94
N VAL A 391 18.26 6.89 4.79
CA VAL A 391 16.99 7.31 4.20
C VAL A 391 16.37 8.48 4.99
N PRO A 392 16.34 8.48 6.35
CA PRO A 392 15.87 9.62 7.14
C PRO A 392 16.56 10.95 6.80
N LYS A 393 17.87 10.93 6.55
CA LYS A 393 18.63 12.11 6.10
C LYS A 393 18.07 12.68 4.80
N PHE A 394 17.93 11.86 3.76
CA PHE A 394 17.44 12.33 2.46
C PHE A 394 15.99 12.77 2.48
N VAL A 395 15.11 12.09 3.23
CA VAL A 395 13.72 12.51 3.42
C VAL A 395 13.65 13.86 4.14
N THR A 396 14.43 14.02 5.21
CA THR A 396 14.47 15.28 5.95
C THR A 396 14.90 16.44 5.05
N MET A 397 15.96 16.25 4.26
CA MET A 397 16.39 17.26 3.30
C MET A 397 15.31 17.55 2.25
N ALA A 398 14.65 16.51 1.72
CA ALA A 398 13.60 16.65 0.72
C ALA A 398 12.41 17.47 1.24
N GLU A 399 11.90 17.16 2.42
CA GLU A 399 10.78 17.84 3.06
C GLU A 399 11.13 19.25 3.52
N ALA A 400 12.29 19.42 4.16
CA ALA A 400 12.78 20.73 4.59
C ALA A 400 12.92 21.70 3.41
N SER A 401 13.38 21.22 2.26
CA SER A 401 13.43 22.02 1.03
C SER A 401 12.06 22.51 0.57
N ILE A 402 10.96 21.76 0.81
CA ILE A 402 9.60 22.23 0.49
C ILE A 402 9.24 23.44 1.37
N PHE A 403 9.51 23.37 2.69
CA PHE A 403 9.26 24.49 3.61
C PHE A 403 10.07 25.75 3.27
N LEU A 404 11.27 25.57 2.69
CA LEU A 404 12.13 26.67 2.23
C LEU A 404 11.75 27.19 0.83
N GLY A 405 10.84 26.52 0.13
CA GLY A 405 10.44 26.85 -1.24
C GLY A 405 11.45 26.44 -2.32
N ASP A 406 12.43 25.60 -1.99
CA ASP A 406 13.39 25.05 -2.94
C ASP A 406 12.93 23.69 -3.48
N LEU A 407 11.94 23.74 -4.38
CA LEU A 407 11.38 22.52 -4.97
C LEU A 407 12.41 21.74 -5.81
N ASN A 408 13.46 22.39 -6.32
CA ASN A 408 14.49 21.70 -7.10
C ASN A 408 15.40 20.85 -6.19
N ALA A 409 15.81 21.39 -5.04
CA ALA A 409 16.52 20.62 -4.03
C ALA A 409 15.64 19.46 -3.51
N SER A 410 14.37 19.75 -3.25
CA SER A 410 13.41 18.72 -2.83
C SER A 410 13.31 17.57 -3.84
N LYS A 411 13.17 17.87 -5.14
CA LYS A 411 13.16 16.87 -6.21
C LYS A 411 14.41 15.99 -6.20
N LYS A 412 15.59 16.61 -6.12
CA LYS A 412 16.87 15.90 -6.08
C LYS A 412 16.92 14.89 -4.93
N HIS A 413 16.49 15.30 -3.74
CA HIS A 413 16.52 14.43 -2.57
C HIS A 413 15.49 13.30 -2.64
N TYR A 414 14.28 13.56 -3.14
CA TYR A 414 13.29 12.49 -3.35
C TYR A 414 13.71 11.47 -4.41
N THR A 415 14.45 11.87 -5.45
CA THR A 415 15.08 10.91 -6.37
C THR A 415 16.08 10.01 -5.65
N THR A 416 16.87 10.55 -4.71
CA THR A 416 17.76 9.71 -3.88
C THR A 416 16.99 8.81 -2.91
N VAL A 417 15.83 9.25 -2.42
CA VAL A 417 14.93 8.41 -1.60
C VAL A 417 14.40 7.24 -2.43
N ASP A 418 13.99 7.49 -3.67
CA ASP A 418 13.50 6.44 -4.58
C ASP A 418 14.54 5.32 -4.79
N GLU A 419 15.81 5.68 -4.98
CA GLU A 419 16.91 4.72 -5.17
C GLU A 419 17.22 3.88 -3.92
N LYS A 420 16.85 4.33 -2.72
CA LYS A 420 17.32 3.76 -1.44
C LYS A 420 16.22 3.17 -0.56
N ALA A 421 14.98 3.63 -0.71
CA ALA A 421 13.89 3.28 0.18
C ALA A 421 13.02 2.16 -0.39
N GLY A 422 12.53 1.27 0.48
CA GLY A 422 11.50 0.29 0.12
C GLY A 422 10.17 0.96 -0.24
N ILE A 423 9.35 0.26 -1.02
CA ILE A 423 8.09 0.78 -1.60
C ILE A 423 7.19 1.40 -0.53
N ARG A 424 6.97 0.70 0.60
CA ARG A 424 6.14 1.20 1.70
C ARG A 424 6.66 2.51 2.30
N TYR A 425 7.98 2.64 2.39
CA TYR A 425 8.60 3.85 2.91
C TYR A 425 8.51 5.02 1.90
N LYS A 426 8.71 4.75 0.59
CA LYS A 426 8.52 5.75 -0.48
C LYS A 426 7.11 6.33 -0.48
N MET A 427 6.10 5.48 -0.29
CA MET A 427 4.70 5.90 -0.25
C MET A 427 4.36 6.76 0.98
N LYS A 428 4.88 6.40 2.17
CA LYS A 428 4.77 7.26 3.36
C LYS A 428 5.43 8.63 3.13
N CYS A 429 6.53 8.67 2.39
CA CYS A 429 7.16 9.93 1.99
C CYS A 429 6.27 10.70 1.01
N PHE A 430 5.63 10.03 0.04
CA PHE A 430 4.69 10.65 -0.88
C PHE A 430 3.52 11.32 -0.14
N GLU A 431 2.82 10.59 0.74
CA GLU A 431 1.70 11.12 1.52
C GLU A 431 2.09 12.37 2.33
N ARG A 432 3.25 12.31 3.00
CA ARG A 432 3.80 13.46 3.74
C ARG A 432 4.17 14.61 2.83
N ALA A 433 4.85 14.36 1.72
CA ALA A 433 5.30 15.37 0.77
C ALA A 433 4.13 16.15 0.16
N VAL A 434 3.08 15.43 -0.27
CA VAL A 434 1.83 16.02 -0.78
C VAL A 434 1.17 16.84 0.33
N LEU A 435 1.03 16.28 1.52
CA LEU A 435 0.43 16.99 2.66
C LEU A 435 1.17 18.28 3.02
N ILE A 436 2.51 18.27 2.98
CA ILE A 436 3.36 19.45 3.18
C ILE A 436 3.14 20.47 2.08
N TYR A 437 3.22 20.03 0.83
CA TYR A 437 3.11 20.89 -0.35
C TYR A 437 1.73 21.56 -0.41
N ASP A 438 0.65 20.80 -0.26
CA ASP A 438 -0.71 21.34 -0.25
C ASP A 438 -0.94 22.34 0.88
N THR A 439 -0.34 22.10 2.06
CA THR A 439 -0.41 23.04 3.19
C THR A 439 0.23 24.39 2.87
N LEU A 440 1.28 24.43 2.03
CA LEU A 440 2.02 25.67 1.73
C LEU A 440 1.53 26.37 0.44
N TYR A 441 1.09 25.60 -0.54
CA TYR A 441 0.81 26.07 -1.90
C TYR A 441 -0.69 26.06 -2.27
N ASP A 442 -1.56 25.51 -1.41
CA ASP A 442 -3.02 25.38 -1.61
C ASP A 442 -3.37 24.73 -2.97
N THR A 443 -2.61 23.71 -3.33
CA THR A 443 -2.72 23.04 -4.62
C THR A 443 -3.81 21.97 -4.60
N LYS A 444 -5.03 22.35 -4.97
CA LYS A 444 -6.10 21.39 -5.27
C LYS A 444 -6.01 20.81 -6.69
N ASN A 445 -4.85 20.90 -7.33
CA ASN A 445 -4.65 20.54 -8.72
C ASN A 445 -3.71 19.33 -8.81
N GLU A 446 -4.29 18.15 -9.06
CA GLU A 446 -3.53 16.91 -9.24
C GLU A 446 -2.59 16.92 -10.46
N LYS A 447 -2.75 17.90 -11.37
CA LYS A 447 -1.84 18.12 -12.51
C LYS A 447 -0.72 19.11 -12.20
N ASP A 448 -0.53 19.47 -10.93
CA ASP A 448 0.59 20.30 -10.50
C ASP A 448 1.93 19.60 -10.84
N PRO A 449 2.89 20.28 -11.49
CA PRO A 449 4.14 19.66 -11.93
C PRO A 449 5.00 19.06 -10.80
N TYR A 450 4.86 19.54 -9.57
CA TYR A 450 5.57 18.99 -8.41
C TYR A 450 4.85 17.76 -7.86
N ILE A 451 3.51 17.77 -7.77
CA ILE A 451 2.72 16.59 -7.42
C ILE A 451 2.93 15.45 -8.43
N LEU A 452 2.92 15.75 -9.73
CA LEU A 452 3.21 14.76 -10.78
C LEU A 452 4.61 14.16 -10.62
N PHE A 453 5.61 14.99 -10.32
CA PHE A 453 6.96 14.50 -10.01
C PHE A 453 6.96 13.54 -8.81
N LEU A 454 6.27 13.90 -7.71
CA LEU A 454 6.20 13.05 -6.52
C LEU A 454 5.52 11.72 -6.85
N LYS A 455 4.43 11.72 -7.63
CA LYS A 455 3.75 10.50 -8.10
C LYS A 455 4.71 9.65 -8.93
N ASP A 456 5.37 10.22 -9.93
CA ASP A 456 6.28 9.51 -10.83
C ASP A 456 7.54 8.96 -10.12
N THR A 457 7.96 9.59 -9.02
CA THR A 457 9.20 9.23 -8.31
C THR A 457 8.96 8.29 -7.13
N LEU A 458 7.91 8.52 -6.35
CA LEU A 458 7.70 7.81 -5.08
C LEU A 458 6.63 6.71 -5.16
N LEU A 459 5.82 6.69 -6.24
CA LEU A 459 4.80 5.68 -6.49
C LEU A 459 5.13 4.78 -7.69
N SER A 460 6.33 4.91 -8.26
CA SER A 460 6.82 4.11 -9.38
C SER A 460 7.49 2.81 -8.97
#